data_AF-A0A351ZXF0-F1
#
_entry.id   AF-A0A351ZXF0-F1
#
_cell.length_a   1.000
_cell.length_b   1.000
_cell.length_c   1.000
_cell.angle_alpha   90.00
_cell.angle_beta   90.00
_cell.angle_gamma   90.00
#
_symmetry.space_group_name_H-M   'P 1'
#
loop_
_entity.id
_entity.type
_entity.pdbx_description
1 polymer ?
#
loop_
_entity_poly.entity_id
_entity_poly.type
_entity_poly.pdbx_seq_one_letter_code
_entity_poly.pdbx_strand_id
1 'polypeptide(L)'
;LEFQAHAERAAFAANDDASQRAPAQRLVDYLEHRVSSTLPRTSYIPGHVSADMASILPPSVDQRLRTGITEFARSMKGYLTNEAVMVGVESRTSSPIRIPRDRSTFQHTTVRGLYPCGEGAGYAGGIVSAALDGQNVARAIAVTYAGS
;
A
#
# COMPACT_ATOMS: atom_id res chain seq x y z
N LEU A 1 -3.22 -12.04 0.99
CA LEU A 1 -3.04 -11.93 -0.49
C LEU A 1 -4.37 -11.73 -1.21
N GLU A 2 -5.40 -12.54 -0.93
CA GLU A 2 -6.71 -12.42 -1.60
C GLU A 2 -7.36 -11.03 -1.47
N PHE A 3 -7.22 -10.40 -0.29
CA PHE A 3 -7.73 -9.05 -0.04
C PHE A 3 -7.10 -7.99 -0.96
N GLN A 4 -5.77 -8.01 -1.13
CA GLN A 4 -5.04 -7.10 -2.03
C GLN A 4 -5.45 -7.34 -3.49
N ALA A 5 -5.51 -8.61 -3.89
CA ALA A 5 -5.87 -8.99 -5.25
C ALA A 5 -7.33 -8.63 -5.58
N HIS A 6 -8.24 -8.69 -4.61
CA HIS A 6 -9.63 -8.25 -4.79
C HIS A 6 -9.71 -6.75 -5.05
N ALA A 7 -9.04 -5.93 -4.24
CA ALA A 7 -9.04 -4.48 -4.41
C ALA A 7 -8.37 -4.05 -5.73
N GLU A 8 -7.27 -4.71 -6.12
CA GLU A 8 -6.60 -4.49 -7.41
C GLU A 8 -7.51 -4.83 -8.60
N ARG A 9 -8.26 -5.94 -8.52
CA ARG A 9 -9.22 -6.32 -9.57
C ARG A 9 -10.40 -5.36 -9.64
N ALA A 10 -10.95 -4.94 -8.51
CA ALA A 10 -12.04 -3.96 -8.46
C ALA A 10 -11.59 -2.62 -9.05
N ALA A 11 -10.38 -2.17 -8.72
CA ALA A 11 -9.82 -0.94 -9.26
C ALA A 11 -9.60 -1.02 -10.79
N PHE A 12 -9.13 -2.16 -11.30
CA PHE A 12 -8.98 -2.37 -12.74
C PHE A 12 -10.35 -2.43 -13.46
N ALA A 13 -11.32 -3.15 -12.87
CA ALA A 13 -12.65 -3.31 -13.43
C ALA A 13 -13.49 -2.03 -13.40
N ALA A 14 -13.15 -1.06 -12.55
CA ALA A 14 -13.78 0.26 -12.53
C ALA A 14 -13.45 1.11 -13.77
N ASN A 15 -12.51 0.66 -14.61
CA ASN A 15 -12.23 1.27 -15.91
C ASN A 15 -12.87 0.44 -17.02
N ASP A 16 -13.85 1.00 -17.72
CA ASP A 16 -14.58 0.32 -18.80
C ASP A 16 -13.73 0.07 -20.07
N ASP A 17 -12.52 0.65 -20.16
CA ASP A 17 -11.70 0.62 -21.37
C ASP A 17 -10.52 -0.38 -21.32
N ALA A 18 -10.45 -1.20 -20.27
CA ALA A 18 -9.36 -2.15 -20.02
C ALA A 18 -7.95 -1.55 -20.05
N SER A 19 -7.83 -0.23 -19.87
CA SER A 19 -6.55 0.47 -19.81
C SER A 19 -5.93 0.38 -18.41
N GLN A 20 -4.67 0.83 -18.30
CA GLN A 20 -4.01 1.01 -17.01
C GLN A 20 -4.34 2.35 -16.33
N ARG A 21 -5.38 3.06 -16.79
CA ARG A 21 -5.82 4.28 -16.10
C ARG A 21 -6.25 3.93 -14.68
N ALA A 22 -6.02 4.82 -13.73
CA ALA A 22 -6.45 4.60 -12.35
C ALA A 22 -7.87 5.14 -12.14
N PRO A 23 -8.75 4.46 -11.38
CA PRO A 23 -9.98 5.07 -10.90
C PRO A 23 -9.63 6.22 -9.95
N ALA A 24 -10.35 7.33 -10.04
CA ALA A 24 -10.09 8.50 -9.24
C ALA A 24 -11.36 9.30 -8.94
N GLN A 25 -11.30 10.08 -7.86
CA GLN A 25 -12.41 10.91 -7.41
C GLN A 25 -11.86 12.13 -6.68
N ARG A 26 -12.50 13.29 -6.85
CA ARG A 26 -12.16 14.46 -6.02
C ARG A 26 -12.51 14.15 -4.57
N LEU A 27 -11.67 14.59 -3.63
CA LEU A 27 -11.90 14.34 -2.21
C LEU A 27 -13.19 14.99 -1.70
N VAL A 28 -13.55 16.17 -2.23
CA VAL A 28 -14.82 16.84 -1.90
C VAL A 28 -16.00 15.98 -2.33
N ASP A 29 -16.02 15.53 -3.58
CA ASP A 29 -17.09 14.70 -4.12
C ASP A 29 -17.17 13.34 -3.43
N TYR A 30 -16.01 12.73 -3.10
CA TYR A 30 -15.93 11.51 -2.31
C TYR A 30 -16.64 11.70 -0.96
N LEU A 31 -16.27 12.71 -0.17
CA LEU A 31 -16.89 12.99 1.13
C LEU A 31 -18.39 13.29 1.02
N GLU A 32 -18.83 13.91 -0.07
CA GLU A 32 -20.23 14.25 -0.33
C GLU A 32 -21.03 13.13 -1.03
N HIS A 33 -20.43 11.94 -1.19
CA HIS A 33 -21.05 10.76 -1.81
C HIS A 33 -21.52 10.99 -3.25
N ARG A 34 -20.71 11.69 -4.05
CA ARG A 34 -20.96 11.95 -5.47
C ARG A 34 -19.79 11.54 -6.34
N VAL A 35 -20.06 11.04 -7.54
CA VAL A 35 -19.02 10.82 -8.57
C VAL A 35 -18.60 12.16 -9.16
N SER A 36 -17.30 12.35 -9.40
CA SER A 36 -16.77 13.59 -9.97
C SER A 36 -17.11 13.71 -11.45
N SER A 37 -17.69 14.83 -11.86
CA SER A 37 -17.98 15.09 -13.29
C SER A 37 -16.72 15.38 -14.11
N THR A 38 -15.68 15.88 -13.45
CA THR A 38 -14.39 16.26 -14.03
C THR A 38 -13.30 15.96 -13.01
N LEU A 39 -12.08 15.71 -13.50
CA LEU A 39 -10.92 15.48 -12.64
C LEU A 39 -9.78 16.45 -12.99
N PRO A 40 -9.08 16.99 -11.98
CA PRO A 40 -7.82 17.71 -12.15
C PRO A 40 -6.75 16.88 -12.87
N ARG A 41 -5.70 17.54 -13.36
CA ARG A 41 -4.55 16.85 -13.97
C ARG A 41 -3.85 15.94 -12.96
N THR A 42 -3.43 14.76 -13.40
CA THR A 42 -2.62 13.83 -12.60
C THR A 42 -1.18 13.72 -13.09
N SER A 43 -0.29 13.37 -12.15
CA SER A 43 1.08 12.92 -12.43
C SER A 43 1.17 11.44 -12.79
N TYR A 44 0.12 10.64 -12.55
CA TYR A 44 0.09 9.23 -12.93
C TYR A 44 0.05 9.11 -14.46
N ILE A 45 1.13 8.58 -15.03
CA ILE A 45 1.42 8.63 -16.47
C ILE A 45 0.31 8.01 -17.33
N PRO A 46 -0.26 6.83 -17.00
CA PRO A 46 -1.38 6.28 -17.76
C PRO A 46 -2.62 7.19 -17.76
N GLY A 47 -2.74 8.08 -16.77
CA GLY A 47 -3.91 8.91 -16.54
C GLY A 47 -4.90 8.26 -15.57
N HIS A 48 -5.98 8.97 -15.28
CA HIS A 48 -7.06 8.47 -14.44
C HIS A 48 -8.42 8.66 -15.08
N VAL A 49 -9.44 8.02 -14.52
CA VAL A 49 -10.84 8.17 -14.92
C VAL A 49 -11.70 8.37 -13.68
N SER A 50 -12.83 9.05 -13.82
CA SER A 50 -13.71 9.23 -12.68
C SER A 50 -14.45 7.94 -12.35
N ALA A 51 -14.43 7.56 -11.07
CA ALA A 51 -15.13 6.41 -10.56
C ALA A 51 -15.68 6.69 -9.14
N ASP A 52 -16.64 5.88 -8.70
CA ASP A 52 -17.06 5.86 -7.31
C ASP A 52 -16.08 5.02 -6.48
N MET A 53 -15.17 5.68 -5.78
CA MET A 53 -14.16 5.01 -4.97
C MET A 53 -14.76 4.23 -3.80
N ALA A 54 -15.92 4.63 -3.29
CA ALA A 54 -16.59 3.92 -2.21
C ALA A 54 -17.06 2.51 -2.63
N SER A 55 -17.35 2.32 -3.92
CA SER A 55 -17.72 1.01 -4.49
C SER A 55 -16.52 0.07 -4.69
N ILE A 56 -15.31 0.63 -4.82
CA ILE A 56 -14.07 -0.09 -5.09
C ILE A 56 -13.39 -0.49 -3.77
N LEU A 57 -13.45 0.39 -2.78
CA LEU A 57 -12.78 0.21 -1.50
C LEU A 57 -13.58 -0.74 -0.58
N PRO A 58 -12.90 -1.60 0.18
CA PRO A 58 -13.56 -2.35 1.25
C PRO A 58 -14.26 -1.40 2.23
N PRO A 59 -15.49 -1.71 2.72
CA PRO A 59 -16.28 -0.78 3.53
C PRO A 59 -15.56 -0.23 4.77
N SER A 60 -14.73 -1.07 5.42
CA SER A 60 -13.95 -0.66 6.59
C SER A 60 -12.84 0.34 6.25
N VAL A 61 -12.32 0.31 5.02
CA VAL A 61 -11.30 1.24 4.51
C VAL A 61 -11.96 2.55 4.08
N ASP A 62 -13.07 2.49 3.32
CA ASP A 62 -13.85 3.68 2.92
C ASP A 62 -14.22 4.54 4.14
N GLN A 63 -14.82 3.92 5.17
CA GLN A 63 -15.24 4.61 6.39
C GLN A 63 -14.06 5.28 7.10
N ARG A 64 -12.91 4.57 7.22
CA ARG A 64 -11.71 5.12 7.89
C ARG A 64 -11.09 6.25 7.09
N LEU A 65 -11.05 6.13 5.76
CA LEU A 65 -10.55 7.19 4.87
C LEU A 65 -11.40 8.45 4.98
N ARG A 66 -12.73 8.33 4.96
CA ARG A 66 -13.65 9.48 5.12
C ARG A 66 -13.39 10.22 6.42
N THR A 67 -13.28 9.48 7.53
CA THR A 67 -12.94 10.06 8.84
C THR A 67 -11.57 10.74 8.80
N GLY A 68 -10.54 10.06 8.29
CA GLY A 68 -9.19 10.61 8.22
C GLY A 68 -9.09 11.88 7.39
N ILE A 69 -9.69 11.90 6.19
CA ILE A 69 -9.71 13.07 5.31
C ILE A 69 -10.44 14.24 5.99
N THR A 70 -11.57 13.97 6.68
CA THR A 70 -12.31 15.01 7.41
C THR A 70 -11.48 15.63 8.54
N GLU A 71 -10.75 14.80 9.30
CA GLU A 71 -9.87 15.28 10.36
C GLU A 71 -8.65 16.05 9.82
N PHE A 72 -8.10 15.62 8.68
CA PHE A 72 -7.04 16.38 8.00
C PHE A 72 -7.55 17.72 7.47
N ALA A 73 -8.76 17.77 6.92
CA ALA A 73 -9.36 19.03 6.47
C ALA A 73 -9.54 20.04 7.62
N ARG A 74 -9.83 19.56 8.84
CA ARG A 74 -9.95 20.39 10.05
C ARG A 74 -8.60 20.88 10.56
N SER A 75 -7.60 20.01 10.58
CA SER A 75 -6.29 20.29 11.18
C SER A 75 -5.31 20.97 10.22
N MET A 76 -5.47 20.78 8.90
CA MET A 76 -4.55 21.26 7.86
C MET A 76 -5.31 22.06 6.80
N LYS A 77 -5.28 23.39 6.95
CA LYS A 77 -5.89 24.30 5.97
C LYS A 77 -5.30 24.09 4.58
N GLY A 78 -6.16 23.92 3.59
CA GLY A 78 -5.77 23.66 2.20
C GLY A 78 -5.58 22.18 1.85
N TYR A 79 -5.74 21.26 2.81
CA TYR A 79 -5.72 19.82 2.51
C TYR A 79 -6.88 19.38 1.63
N LEU A 80 -8.08 19.90 1.89
CA LEU A 80 -9.29 19.63 1.12
C LEU A 80 -9.60 20.79 0.18
N THR A 81 -9.45 20.55 -1.12
CA THR A 81 -9.78 21.50 -2.20
C THR A 81 -10.43 20.75 -3.36
N ASN A 82 -11.00 21.49 -4.33
CA ASN A 82 -11.51 20.88 -5.57
C ASN A 82 -10.41 20.30 -6.47
N GLU A 83 -9.15 20.66 -6.21
CA GLU A 83 -7.98 20.09 -6.88
C GLU A 83 -7.45 18.82 -6.19
N ALA A 84 -7.95 18.50 -4.98
CA ALA A 84 -7.53 17.31 -4.25
C ALA A 84 -8.23 16.06 -4.80
N VAL A 85 -7.45 15.06 -5.20
CA VAL A 85 -7.94 13.84 -5.86
C VAL A 85 -7.37 12.61 -5.15
N MET A 86 -8.21 11.62 -4.87
CA MET A 86 -7.75 10.27 -4.56
C MET A 86 -7.63 9.46 -5.85
N VAL A 87 -6.54 8.73 -6.01
CA VAL A 87 -6.20 8.01 -7.24
C VAL A 87 -5.82 6.58 -6.90
N GLY A 88 -6.50 5.61 -7.52
CA GLY A 88 -6.19 4.19 -7.44
C GLY A 88 -6.34 3.60 -6.04
N VAL A 89 -5.75 2.41 -5.87
CA VAL A 89 -5.64 1.71 -4.59
C VAL A 89 -4.19 1.38 -4.32
N GLU A 90 -3.65 1.87 -3.21
CA GLU A 90 -2.31 1.53 -2.72
C GLU A 90 -2.37 0.24 -1.88
N SER A 91 -2.25 -0.91 -2.52
CA SER A 91 -2.49 -2.23 -1.91
C SER A 91 -1.23 -2.86 -1.27
N ARG A 92 -0.03 -2.37 -1.58
CA ARG A 92 1.25 -3.02 -1.25
C ARG A 92 2.16 -2.14 -0.38
N THR A 93 1.63 -1.64 0.74
CA THR A 93 2.36 -0.79 1.69
C THR A 93 3.31 -1.55 2.62
N SER A 94 3.09 -2.84 2.81
CA SER A 94 3.97 -3.74 3.57
C SER A 94 3.70 -5.19 3.18
N SER A 95 4.62 -6.11 3.52
CA SER A 95 4.39 -7.51 3.23
C SER A 95 3.15 -8.04 3.96
N PRO A 96 2.23 -8.71 3.23
CA PRO A 96 1.03 -9.28 3.82
C PRO A 96 1.32 -10.53 4.66
N ILE A 97 2.58 -10.96 4.71
CA ILE A 97 3.03 -12.16 5.42
C ILE A 97 4.27 -11.85 6.26
N ARG A 98 4.46 -12.65 7.31
CA ARG A 98 5.69 -12.67 8.08
C ARG A 98 6.26 -14.07 8.08
N ILE A 99 7.41 -14.26 7.44
CA ILE A 99 8.08 -15.56 7.38
C ILE A 99 8.80 -15.78 8.71
N PRO A 100 8.49 -16.82 9.50
CA PRO A 100 9.08 -16.97 10.83
C PRO A 100 10.60 -17.11 10.78
N ARG A 101 11.29 -16.40 11.68
CA ARG A 101 12.73 -16.58 11.93
C ARG A 101 13.03 -16.37 13.41
N ASP A 102 14.05 -17.06 13.89
CA ASP A 102 14.60 -16.87 15.22
C ASP A 102 15.24 -15.48 15.35
N ARG A 103 15.04 -14.82 16.50
CA ARG A 103 15.47 -13.42 16.69
C ARG A 103 16.97 -13.26 16.86
N SER A 104 17.66 -14.31 17.31
CA SER A 104 19.09 -14.27 17.60
C SER A 104 19.93 -14.69 16.39
N THR A 105 19.50 -15.75 15.72
CA THR A 105 20.21 -16.34 14.58
C THR A 105 19.72 -15.81 13.23
N PHE A 106 18.56 -15.15 13.18
CA PHE A 106 17.89 -14.70 11.96
C PHE A 106 17.46 -15.84 11.01
N GLN A 107 17.59 -17.09 11.43
CA GLN A 107 17.32 -18.26 10.63
C GLN A 107 15.87 -18.73 10.79
N HIS A 108 15.29 -19.32 9.75
CA HIS A 108 13.95 -19.90 9.80
C HIS A 108 13.87 -20.97 10.90
N THR A 109 12.76 -20.98 11.65
CA THR A 109 12.61 -21.81 12.85
C THR A 109 12.63 -23.32 12.57
N THR A 110 12.28 -23.73 11.35
CA THR A 110 12.23 -25.15 10.95
C THR A 110 13.09 -25.51 9.74
N VAL A 111 13.61 -24.53 8.99
CA VAL A 111 14.34 -24.77 7.73
C VAL A 111 15.76 -24.27 7.89
N ARG A 112 16.73 -25.20 7.88
CA ARG A 112 18.13 -24.82 8.07
C ARG A 112 18.71 -24.12 6.85
N GLY A 113 19.52 -23.09 7.06
CA GLY A 113 20.13 -22.29 5.99
C GLY A 113 19.19 -21.28 5.32
N LEU A 114 17.92 -21.19 5.73
CA LEU A 114 16.99 -20.17 5.25
C LEU A 114 16.99 -18.97 6.20
N TYR A 115 17.23 -17.76 5.67
CA TYR A 115 17.29 -16.52 6.45
C TYR A 115 16.30 -15.49 5.90
N PRO A 116 15.03 -15.50 6.34
CA PRO A 116 14.05 -14.52 5.89
C PRO A 116 14.47 -13.10 6.29
N CYS A 117 14.49 -12.17 5.34
CA CYS A 117 14.91 -10.79 5.59
C CYS A 117 14.18 -9.75 4.73
N GLY A 118 14.27 -8.50 5.15
CA GLY A 118 13.71 -7.36 4.43
C GLY A 118 12.18 -7.31 4.45
N GLU A 119 11.63 -6.51 3.53
CA GLU A 119 10.19 -6.22 3.49
C GLU A 119 9.39 -7.45 3.10
N GLY A 120 9.80 -8.20 2.07
CA GLY A 120 9.09 -9.39 1.61
C GLY A 120 8.91 -10.45 2.70
N ALA A 121 9.87 -10.58 3.61
CA ALA A 121 9.77 -11.48 4.77
C ALA A 121 8.98 -10.91 5.96
N GLY A 122 8.60 -9.63 5.91
CA GLY A 122 7.85 -8.96 6.97
C GLY A 122 8.70 -8.39 8.11
N TYR A 123 9.99 -8.09 7.87
CA TYR A 123 10.92 -7.56 8.88
C TYR A 123 11.37 -6.12 8.62
N ALA A 124 10.93 -5.50 7.53
CA ALA A 124 11.21 -4.12 7.18
C ALA A 124 10.00 -3.48 6.48
N GLY A 125 9.99 -2.16 6.37
CA GLY A 125 8.90 -1.39 5.73
C GLY A 125 9.39 -0.20 4.92
N GLY A 126 10.64 -0.24 4.45
CA GLY A 126 11.27 0.83 3.69
C GLY A 126 12.76 0.61 3.51
N ILE A 127 13.36 1.35 2.57
CA ILE A 127 14.73 1.16 2.06
C ILE A 127 15.76 1.01 3.19
N VAL A 128 15.78 1.96 4.13
CA VAL A 128 16.75 1.98 5.23
C VAL A 128 16.56 0.77 6.16
N SER A 129 15.31 0.49 6.56
CA SER A 129 15.01 -0.65 7.44
C SER A 129 15.34 -1.99 6.79
N ALA A 130 15.10 -2.14 5.48
CA ALA A 130 15.43 -3.36 4.74
C ALA A 130 16.95 -3.55 4.63
N ALA A 131 17.70 -2.47 4.39
CA ALA A 131 19.15 -2.52 4.35
C ALA A 131 19.76 -2.90 5.71
N LEU A 132 19.26 -2.31 6.81
CA LEU A 132 19.70 -2.64 8.16
C LEU A 132 19.39 -4.11 8.52
N ASP A 133 18.19 -4.59 8.17
CA ASP A 133 17.82 -5.98 8.38
C ASP A 133 18.74 -6.93 7.60
N GLY A 134 19.01 -6.61 6.33
CA GLY A 134 19.92 -7.38 5.49
C GLY A 134 21.35 -7.43 6.04
N GLN A 135 21.87 -6.32 6.56
CA GLN A 135 23.20 -6.31 7.20
C GLN A 135 23.25 -7.19 8.46
N ASN A 136 22.21 -7.17 9.29
CA ASN A 136 22.15 -8.00 10.48
C ASN A 136 22.10 -9.49 10.13
N VAL A 137 21.31 -9.85 9.12
CA VAL A 137 21.21 -11.22 8.60
C VAL A 137 22.55 -11.67 8.02
N ALA A 138 23.22 -10.83 7.22
CA ALA A 138 24.54 -11.15 6.67
C ALA A 138 25.58 -11.40 7.76
N ARG A 139 25.58 -10.60 8.84
CA ARG A 139 26.44 -10.83 10.01
C ARG A 139 26.12 -12.16 10.72
N ALA A 140 24.84 -12.48 10.90
CA ALA A 140 24.43 -13.73 11.53
C ALA A 140 24.85 -14.96 10.70
N ILE A 141 24.73 -14.88 9.38
CA ILE A 141 25.23 -15.90 8.45
C ILE A 141 26.75 -16.04 8.61
N ALA A 142 27.50 -14.94 8.59
CA ALA A 142 28.95 -14.96 8.74
C ALA A 142 29.36 -15.65 10.07
N VAL A 143 28.72 -15.34 11.20
CA VAL A 143 28.99 -16.00 12.49
C VAL A 143 28.67 -17.50 12.44
N THR A 144 27.56 -17.87 11.79
CA THR A 144 27.13 -19.28 11.70
C THR A 144 28.13 -20.15 10.92
N TYR A 145 28.78 -19.59 9.89
CA TYR A 145 29.66 -20.32 8.98
C TYR A 145 31.16 -19.99 9.12
N ALA A 146 31.55 -19.01 9.96
CA ALA A 146 32.96 -18.70 10.20
C ALA A 146 33.67 -19.72 11.11
N GLY A 147 32.94 -20.65 11.72
CA GLY A 147 33.48 -21.73 12.57
C GLY A 147 33.37 -23.13 11.97
N SER A 148 33.02 -23.26 10.69
CA SER A 148 32.98 -24.51 9.94
C SER A 148 34.19 -24.71 9.05
#